data_AF-A0A1Y3KXM0-F1
#
_entry.id   AF-A0A1Y3KXM0-F1
#
_cell.length_a   1.000
_cell.length_b   1.000
_cell.length_c   1.000
_cell.angle_alpha   90.00
_cell.angle_beta   90.00
_cell.angle_gamma   90.00
#
_symmetry.space_group_name_H-M   'P 1'
#
loop_
_entity.id
_entity.type
_entity.pdbx_description
1 polymer ?
#
loop_
_entity_poly.entity_id
_entity_poly.type
_entity_poly.pdbx_seq_one_letter_code
_entity_poly.pdbx_strand_id
1 'polypeptide(L)'
;TDGTAKGETLLVTPSHPFYVPAKRDFIPALDLKPGDLLQSLADGDSENTSSQVEALELYLPVGQTYNLTVDVGHTFYVGELKTWVHNTGPCDLPEWPVGTKATVPSKTAVQELEVDAYKNLKAREVVGDGLEHDHIPSFAALRTAKEAELGRPLTELETRTLYQNATAVEVPREVHIAGPTYGGKNTPAQIQQDAADLCGAVCRDTDALRANLNKRGYDSRLVDETVQKIVERNRKAGVIK
;
A
#
# COMPACT_ATOMS: atom_id res chain seq x y z
N THR A 1 20.54 8.98 -38.36
CA THR A 1 21.28 8.34 -37.27
C THR A 1 21.07 6.86 -37.42
N ASP A 2 22.16 6.08 -37.51
CA ASP A 2 22.09 4.65 -37.80
C ASP A 2 21.33 3.95 -36.66
N GLY A 3 20.09 3.55 -36.96
CA GLY A 3 19.04 3.19 -36.01
C GLY A 3 19.23 1.83 -35.35
N THR A 4 20.36 1.63 -34.68
CA THR A 4 20.60 0.45 -33.85
C THR A 4 19.78 0.58 -32.58
N ALA A 5 18.71 -0.21 -32.46
CA ALA A 5 17.97 -0.34 -31.21
C ALA A 5 18.93 -0.86 -30.13
N LYS A 6 19.02 -0.14 -29.01
CA LYS A 6 19.77 -0.58 -27.83
C LYS A 6 18.79 -1.28 -26.89
N GLY A 7 19.15 -2.46 -26.42
CA GLY A 7 18.41 -3.19 -25.40
C GLY A 7 19.16 -3.21 -24.08
N GLU A 8 18.43 -3.27 -22.97
CA GLU A 8 18.99 -3.55 -21.65
C GLU A 8 18.06 -4.47 -20.86
N THR A 9 18.59 -5.11 -19.82
CA THR A 9 17.80 -5.93 -18.89
C THR A 9 17.85 -5.32 -17.51
N LEU A 10 16.67 -4.95 -16.99
CA LEU A 10 16.51 -4.42 -15.64
C LEU A 10 16.03 -5.53 -14.70
N LEU A 11 16.81 -5.81 -13.67
CA LEU A 11 16.41 -6.71 -12.59
C LEU A 11 15.73 -5.89 -11.49
N VAL A 12 14.42 -6.04 -11.37
CA VAL A 12 13.59 -5.27 -10.44
C VAL A 12 12.62 -6.20 -9.69
N THR A 13 12.07 -5.71 -8.58
CA THR A 13 10.99 -6.44 -7.91
C THR A 13 9.71 -6.41 -8.75
N PRO A 14 8.83 -7.42 -8.66
CA PRO A 14 7.57 -7.42 -9.42
C PRO A 14 6.69 -6.18 -9.19
N SER A 15 6.80 -5.56 -8.02
CA SER A 15 6.05 -4.36 -7.65
C SER A 15 6.71 -3.04 -8.09
N HIS A 16 7.91 -3.07 -8.68
CA HIS A 16 8.64 -1.85 -9.02
C HIS A 16 7.96 -1.11 -10.18
N PRO A 17 7.53 0.15 -10.00
CA PRO A 17 6.72 0.84 -10.99
C PRO A 17 7.53 1.57 -12.07
N PHE A 18 7.05 1.49 -13.32
CA PHE A 18 7.58 2.19 -14.50
C PHE A 18 6.56 3.17 -15.04
N TYR A 19 7.01 4.36 -15.48
CA TYR A 19 6.09 5.34 -16.05
C TYR A 19 5.67 4.95 -17.48
N VAL A 20 4.36 4.89 -17.70
CA VAL A 20 3.74 4.60 -19.01
C VAL A 20 2.97 5.84 -19.47
N PRO A 21 3.50 6.64 -20.42
CA PRO A 21 2.87 7.90 -20.85
C PRO A 21 1.43 7.75 -21.34
N ALA A 22 1.15 6.70 -22.10
CA ALA A 22 -0.19 6.41 -22.60
C ALA A 22 -1.24 6.23 -21.48
N LYS A 23 -0.82 5.81 -20.29
CA LYS A 23 -1.67 5.65 -19.10
C LYS A 23 -1.55 6.83 -18.13
N ARG A 24 -0.58 7.73 -18.34
CA ARG A 24 -0.19 8.82 -17.44
C ARG A 24 0.00 8.32 -15.99
N ASP A 25 0.56 7.12 -15.85
CA ASP A 25 0.63 6.43 -14.57
C ASP A 25 1.88 5.55 -14.46
N PHE A 26 2.24 5.24 -13.23
CA PHE A 26 3.31 4.36 -12.81
C PHE A 26 2.76 2.94 -12.65
N ILE A 27 3.12 2.05 -13.58
CA ILE A 27 2.61 0.69 -13.67
C ILE A 27 3.62 -0.29 -13.06
N PRO A 28 3.23 -1.17 -12.12
CA PRO A 28 4.11 -2.19 -11.56
C PRO A 28 4.72 -3.06 -12.65
N ALA A 29 5.98 -3.47 -12.46
CA ALA A 29 6.69 -4.33 -13.40
C ALA A 29 5.86 -5.57 -13.80
N LEU A 30 5.20 -6.21 -12.84
CA LEU A 30 4.38 -7.40 -13.08
C LEU A 30 3.16 -7.15 -14.00
N ASP A 31 2.68 -5.91 -14.10
CA ASP A 31 1.49 -5.56 -14.87
C ASP A 31 1.81 -5.03 -16.29
N LEU A 32 3.09 -4.75 -16.56
CA LEU A 32 3.57 -4.36 -17.89
C LEU A 32 3.42 -5.51 -18.89
N LYS A 33 3.23 -5.16 -20.16
CA LYS A 33 3.15 -6.13 -21.25
C LYS A 33 4.24 -5.87 -22.29
N PRO A 34 4.73 -6.92 -22.98
CA PRO A 34 5.50 -6.74 -24.20
C PRO A 34 4.77 -5.78 -25.15
N GLY A 35 5.48 -4.76 -25.61
CA GLY A 35 4.94 -3.69 -26.43
C GLY A 35 4.58 -2.40 -25.70
N ASP A 36 4.43 -2.43 -24.36
CA ASP A 36 4.19 -1.20 -23.58
C ASP A 36 5.35 -0.22 -23.77
N LEU A 37 4.99 1.06 -23.96
CA LEU A 37 5.94 2.14 -24.20
C LEU A 37 6.26 2.84 -22.88
N LEU A 38 7.55 2.94 -22.58
CA LEU A 38 8.07 3.54 -21.35
C LEU A 38 8.75 4.87 -21.66
N GLN A 39 8.67 5.80 -20.72
CA GLN A 39 9.40 7.05 -20.86
C GLN A 39 10.84 6.90 -20.41
N SER A 40 11.75 7.49 -21.18
CA SER A 40 13.16 7.63 -20.86
C SER A 40 13.56 9.09 -20.70
N LEU A 41 14.71 9.34 -20.08
CA LEU A 41 15.29 10.69 -19.99
C LEU A 41 15.47 11.36 -21.36
N ALA A 42 15.74 10.57 -22.41
CA ALA A 42 15.97 11.09 -23.77
C ALA A 42 14.69 11.65 -24.42
N ASP A 43 13.51 11.25 -23.94
CA ASP A 43 12.22 11.70 -24.45
C ASP A 43 11.84 13.11 -23.97
N GLY A 44 12.53 13.61 -22.94
CA GLY A 44 12.27 14.92 -22.34
C GLY A 44 10.85 15.04 -21.77
N ASP A 45 10.35 16.27 -21.67
CA ASP A 45 9.00 16.59 -21.16
C ASP A 45 7.89 16.37 -22.22
N SER A 46 8.10 15.42 -23.13
CA SER A 46 7.15 15.09 -24.19
C SER A 46 6.50 13.73 -23.94
N GLU A 47 5.32 13.52 -24.51
CA GLU A 47 4.64 12.21 -24.52
C GLU A 47 5.33 11.20 -25.48
N ASN A 48 6.51 11.55 -26.02
CA ASN A 48 7.28 10.64 -26.84
C ASN A 48 7.83 9.51 -25.97
N THR A 49 8.00 8.35 -26.60
CA THR A 49 8.53 7.15 -25.95
C THR A 49 9.54 6.51 -26.86
N SER A 50 10.80 6.49 -26.45
CA SER A 50 11.87 5.83 -27.20
C SER A 50 12.20 4.44 -26.67
N SER A 51 11.58 4.02 -25.56
CA SER A 51 11.78 2.70 -24.94
C SER A 51 10.50 1.86 -25.00
N GLN A 52 10.65 0.58 -25.33
CA GLN A 52 9.56 -0.39 -25.39
C GLN A 52 9.92 -1.63 -24.57
N VAL A 53 8.94 -2.17 -23.85
CA VAL A 53 9.08 -3.45 -23.16
C VAL A 53 9.15 -4.57 -24.20
N GLU A 54 10.28 -5.27 -24.27
CA GLU A 54 10.43 -6.43 -25.18
C GLU A 54 9.85 -7.71 -24.57
N ALA A 55 10.19 -8.00 -23.31
CA ALA A 55 9.76 -9.20 -22.60
C ALA A 55 9.80 -9.01 -21.09
N LEU A 56 9.09 -9.88 -20.36
CA LEU A 56 9.17 -10.01 -18.91
C LEU A 56 9.45 -11.46 -18.55
N GLU A 57 10.41 -11.68 -17.66
CA GLU A 57 10.77 -13.01 -17.15
C GLU A 57 10.95 -12.95 -15.63
N LEU A 58 10.31 -13.90 -14.92
CA LEU A 58 10.48 -14.03 -13.48
C LEU A 58 11.76 -14.84 -13.20
N TYR A 59 12.86 -14.15 -12.91
CA TYR A 59 14.20 -14.76 -12.90
C TYR A 59 14.54 -15.57 -11.63
N LEU A 60 14.37 -15.00 -10.43
CA LEU A 60 14.70 -15.66 -9.15
C LEU A 60 13.69 -15.30 -8.05
N PRO A 61 13.31 -16.25 -7.16
CA PRO A 61 12.37 -15.98 -6.07
C PRO A 61 12.99 -15.16 -4.91
N VAL A 62 14.32 -15.08 -4.83
CA VAL A 62 15.08 -14.33 -3.83
C VAL A 62 16.36 -13.77 -4.44
N GLY A 63 16.60 -12.48 -4.27
CA GLY A 63 17.78 -11.77 -4.72
C GLY A 63 18.02 -10.52 -3.88
N GLN A 64 19.26 -10.07 -3.79
CA GLN A 64 19.60 -8.82 -3.11
C GLN A 64 19.21 -7.65 -4.02
N THR A 65 18.32 -6.77 -3.54
CA THR A 65 17.91 -5.56 -4.24
C THR A 65 18.51 -4.34 -3.55
N TYR A 66 18.67 -3.27 -4.32
CA TYR A 66 19.18 -1.99 -3.84
C TYR A 66 18.11 -0.94 -4.04
N ASN A 67 18.00 -0.03 -3.08
CA ASN A 67 17.04 1.06 -3.16
C ASN A 67 17.74 2.41 -2.93
N LEU A 68 17.26 3.45 -3.60
CA LEU A 68 17.73 4.83 -3.52
C LEU A 68 16.56 5.75 -3.10
N THR A 69 16.63 6.33 -1.91
CA THR A 69 15.62 7.29 -1.46
C THR A 69 15.77 8.63 -2.19
N VAL A 70 14.71 9.08 -2.86
CA VAL A 70 14.64 10.39 -3.54
C VAL A 70 13.58 11.25 -2.86
N ASP A 71 14.00 12.35 -2.23
CA ASP A 71 13.17 13.13 -1.29
C ASP A 71 11.97 13.83 -1.96
N VAL A 72 12.10 14.29 -3.22
CA VAL A 72 11.03 15.00 -3.95
C VAL A 72 10.65 14.23 -5.21
N GLY A 73 9.35 13.99 -5.41
CA GLY A 73 8.80 13.31 -6.58
C GLY A 73 9.03 11.79 -6.62
N HIS A 74 9.95 11.27 -5.79
CA HIS A 74 10.23 9.84 -5.58
C HIS A 74 10.50 9.05 -6.86
N THR A 75 10.90 9.75 -7.92
CA THR A 75 11.21 9.16 -9.21
C THR A 75 12.68 9.37 -9.54
N PHE A 76 13.22 8.46 -10.33
CA PHE A 76 14.58 8.55 -10.83
C PHE A 76 14.71 7.75 -12.13
N TYR A 77 15.83 7.91 -12.81
CA TYR A 77 16.14 7.18 -14.03
C TYR A 77 17.09 6.02 -13.71
N VAL A 78 16.78 4.83 -14.22
CA VAL A 78 17.59 3.62 -14.02
C VAL A 78 18.16 3.12 -15.34
N GLY A 79 19.24 2.36 -15.26
CA GLY A 79 19.79 1.65 -16.41
C GLY A 79 20.55 2.54 -17.38
N GLU A 80 20.91 1.94 -18.51
CA GLU A 80 21.55 2.57 -19.66
C GLU A 80 20.56 3.36 -20.50
N LEU A 81 19.31 2.86 -20.64
CA LEU A 81 18.26 3.56 -21.38
C LEU A 81 17.66 4.71 -20.58
N LYS A 82 18.02 4.85 -19.29
CA LYS A 82 17.52 5.91 -18.40
C LYS A 82 16.00 5.89 -18.34
N THR A 83 15.43 4.72 -18.06
CA THR A 83 13.97 4.54 -17.94
C THR A 83 13.47 5.19 -16.65
N TRP A 84 12.34 5.89 -16.74
CA TRP A 84 11.75 6.60 -15.60
C TRP A 84 10.95 5.66 -14.70
N VAL A 85 11.40 5.52 -13.46
CA VAL A 85 10.78 4.66 -12.45
C VAL A 85 10.45 5.45 -11.20
N HIS A 86 9.64 4.84 -10.35
CA HIS A 86 9.25 5.41 -9.07
C HIS A 86 9.63 4.48 -7.91
N ASN A 87 10.08 5.06 -6.79
CA ASN A 87 10.57 4.30 -5.64
C ASN A 87 9.44 3.83 -4.70
N THR A 88 8.37 4.61 -4.59
CA THR A 88 7.28 4.38 -3.63
C THR A 88 5.99 3.99 -4.38
N GLY A 89 5.05 3.26 -3.78
CA GLY A 89 3.69 3.15 -4.34
C GLY A 89 3.04 4.54 -4.48
N PRO A 90 1.89 4.67 -5.15
CA PRO A 90 1.35 5.91 -5.70
C PRO A 90 1.50 7.11 -4.75
N CYS A 91 2.31 8.08 -5.16
CA CYS A 91 2.49 9.33 -4.46
C CYS A 91 1.33 10.28 -4.73
N ASP A 92 0.77 10.84 -3.67
CA ASP A 92 0.01 12.08 -3.78
C ASP A 92 0.99 13.15 -4.30
N LEU A 93 0.85 13.58 -5.57
CA LEU A 93 1.60 14.72 -6.09
C LEU A 93 1.31 15.91 -5.16
N PRO A 94 2.33 16.64 -4.66
CA PRO A 94 2.06 17.78 -3.81
C PRO A 94 1.30 18.83 -4.62
N GLU A 95 0.04 19.08 -4.26
CA GLU A 95 -0.58 20.35 -4.58
C GLU A 95 0.25 21.44 -3.89
N TRP A 96 0.76 22.38 -4.69
CA TRP A 96 1.53 23.52 -4.24
C TRP A 96 0.76 24.28 -3.14
N PRO A 97 1.24 24.38 -1.88
CA PRO A 97 0.35 24.72 -0.78
C PRO A 97 0.27 26.22 -0.56
N VAL A 98 -0.95 26.74 -0.43
CA VAL A 98 -1.19 27.80 0.55
C VAL A 98 -1.95 27.20 1.73
N GLY A 99 -1.16 26.65 2.66
CA GLY A 99 -1.44 26.74 4.08
C GLY A 99 -2.52 25.83 4.65
N THR A 100 -2.17 24.57 4.93
CA THR A 100 -2.56 23.89 6.17
C THR A 100 -1.55 22.79 6.47
N LYS A 101 -1.00 22.76 7.70
CA LYS A 101 -0.01 21.78 8.13
C LYS A 101 -0.62 20.37 8.16
N ALA A 102 -0.44 19.61 7.10
CA ALA A 102 -0.57 18.15 7.16
C ALA A 102 0.55 17.62 8.06
N THR A 103 0.20 16.71 8.98
CA THR A 103 1.17 15.93 9.74
C THR A 103 1.99 15.09 8.77
N VAL A 104 3.23 15.51 8.54
CA VAL A 104 4.19 14.83 7.67
C VAL A 104 4.48 13.44 8.26
N PRO A 105 4.45 12.36 7.46
CA PRO A 105 4.84 11.04 7.94
C PRO A 105 6.29 11.10 8.45
N SER A 106 6.52 10.46 9.60
CA SER A 106 7.84 10.30 10.21
C SER A 106 8.82 9.70 9.19
N LYS A 107 10.05 10.24 9.08
CA LYS A 107 11.14 9.66 8.24
C LYS A 107 11.65 8.31 8.75
N THR A 108 11.02 7.73 9.77
CA THR A 108 11.42 6.48 10.41
C THR A 108 10.60 5.31 9.88
N ALA A 109 11.25 4.15 9.70
CA ALA A 109 10.60 2.89 9.39
C ALA A 109 9.37 2.64 10.28
N VAL A 110 8.37 1.96 9.73
CA VAL A 110 7.18 1.55 10.47
C VAL A 110 7.60 0.74 11.69
N GLN A 111 6.97 1.03 12.83
CA GLN A 111 7.25 0.32 14.07
C GLN A 111 6.13 -0.66 14.38
N GLU A 112 6.48 -1.75 15.04
CA GLU A 112 5.50 -2.68 15.55
C GLU A 112 4.49 -1.97 16.47
N LEU A 113 3.21 -2.37 16.37
CA LEU A 113 2.07 -1.77 17.04
C LEU A 113 1.77 -0.32 16.66
N GLU A 114 2.41 0.20 15.61
CA GLU A 114 2.06 1.48 15.03
C GLU A 114 0.69 1.39 14.34
N VAL A 115 -0.10 2.46 14.45
CA VAL A 115 -1.47 2.54 13.93
C VAL A 115 -1.59 3.77 13.06
N ASP A 116 -1.94 3.58 11.80
CA ASP A 116 -2.19 4.69 10.88
C ASP A 116 -3.06 4.24 9.69
N ALA A 117 -3.17 5.08 8.67
CA ALA A 117 -3.70 4.71 7.37
C ALA A 117 -2.82 3.61 6.77
N TYR A 118 -3.42 2.63 6.10
CA TYR A 118 -2.65 1.65 5.33
C TYR A 118 -1.57 2.32 4.46
N LYS A 119 -1.93 3.39 3.73
CA LYS A 119 -0.97 4.08 2.85
C LYS A 119 0.24 4.67 3.59
N ASN A 120 0.07 5.11 4.83
CA ASN A 120 1.13 5.72 5.62
C ASN A 120 2.08 4.68 6.24
N LEU A 121 1.52 3.54 6.69
CA LEU A 121 2.32 2.41 7.15
C LEU A 121 3.10 1.79 5.98
N LYS A 122 2.41 1.57 4.86
CA LYS A 122 3.01 1.03 3.63
C LYS A 122 4.14 1.88 3.08
N ALA A 123 4.04 3.21 3.18
CA ALA A 123 5.08 4.12 2.73
C ALA A 123 6.41 4.00 3.53
N ARG A 124 6.38 3.37 4.71
CA ARG A 124 7.52 3.23 5.61
C ARG A 124 7.85 1.77 5.92
N GLU A 125 7.31 0.84 5.13
CA GLU A 125 7.56 -0.60 5.28
C GLU A 125 9.04 -0.94 5.09
N VAL A 126 9.51 -1.97 5.79
CA VAL A 126 10.87 -2.52 5.61
C VAL A 126 10.77 -3.96 5.16
N VAL A 127 11.26 -4.25 3.96
CA VAL A 127 11.24 -5.63 3.43
C VAL A 127 12.04 -6.55 4.34
N GLY A 128 11.39 -7.60 4.85
CA GLY A 128 12.03 -8.64 5.66
C GLY A 128 12.05 -8.38 7.16
N ASP A 129 11.36 -7.33 7.65
CA ASP A 129 11.17 -7.10 9.10
C ASP A 129 10.15 -8.07 9.74
N GLY A 130 9.36 -8.77 8.92
CA GLY A 130 8.36 -9.74 9.38
C GLY A 130 7.06 -9.11 9.86
N LEU A 131 6.89 -7.80 9.65
CA LEU A 131 5.68 -7.07 9.99
C LEU A 131 4.68 -7.09 8.83
N GLU A 132 3.39 -7.07 9.19
CA GLU A 132 2.26 -7.05 8.27
C GLU A 132 1.25 -5.97 8.69
N HIS A 133 0.57 -5.40 7.70
CA HIS A 133 -0.48 -4.40 7.90
C HIS A 133 -1.86 -5.07 8.11
N ASP A 134 -2.33 -5.13 9.35
CA ASP A 134 -3.64 -5.70 9.68
C ASP A 134 -4.73 -4.63 9.70
N HIS A 135 -5.77 -4.78 8.88
CA HIS A 135 -6.86 -3.82 8.79
C HIS A 135 -7.89 -4.07 9.89
N ILE A 136 -8.15 -3.04 10.70
CA ILE A 136 -9.11 -3.13 11.81
C ILE A 136 -10.12 -1.98 11.71
N PRO A 137 -11.39 -2.23 11.32
CA PRO A 137 -11.97 -3.54 11.03
C PRO A 137 -11.53 -4.08 9.66
N SER A 138 -11.85 -5.35 9.35
CA SER A 138 -11.47 -5.93 8.06
C SER A 138 -11.91 -5.09 6.86
N PHE A 139 -11.06 -5.01 5.83
CA PHE A 139 -11.38 -4.25 4.62
C PHE A 139 -12.67 -4.74 3.91
N ALA A 140 -12.95 -6.04 4.00
CA ALA A 140 -14.19 -6.61 3.46
C ALA A 140 -15.43 -5.99 4.12
N ALA A 141 -15.44 -5.81 5.44
CA ALA A 141 -16.53 -5.16 6.16
C ALA A 141 -16.66 -3.69 5.76
N LEU A 142 -15.55 -2.96 5.66
CA LEU A 142 -15.54 -1.56 5.22
C LEU A 142 -16.12 -1.39 3.81
N ARG A 143 -15.68 -2.23 2.86
CA ARG A 143 -16.19 -2.20 1.49
C ARG A 143 -17.68 -2.50 1.46
N THR A 144 -18.12 -3.58 2.10
CA THR A 144 -19.54 -3.96 2.13
C THR A 144 -20.41 -2.90 2.79
N ALA A 145 -19.95 -2.25 3.86
CA ALA A 145 -20.66 -1.14 4.49
C ALA A 145 -20.80 0.05 3.53
N LYS A 146 -19.72 0.41 2.83
CA LYS A 146 -19.73 1.55 1.90
C LYS A 146 -20.60 1.29 0.68
N GLU A 147 -20.59 0.07 0.15
CA GLU A 147 -21.46 -0.34 -0.97
C GLU A 147 -22.93 -0.32 -0.55
N ALA A 148 -23.25 -0.77 0.67
CA ALA A 148 -24.60 -0.70 1.22
C ALA A 148 -25.08 0.76 1.42
N GLU A 149 -24.20 1.65 1.90
CA GLU A 149 -24.47 3.08 2.04
C GLU A 149 -24.78 3.73 0.68
N LEU A 150 -24.01 3.39 -0.36
CA LEU A 150 -24.16 3.95 -1.71
C LEU A 150 -25.27 3.29 -2.53
N GLY A 151 -25.73 2.10 -2.13
CA GLY A 151 -26.69 1.29 -2.89
C GLY A 151 -26.13 0.73 -4.20
N ARG A 152 -24.81 0.71 -4.36
CA ARG A 152 -24.11 0.19 -5.56
C ARG A 152 -22.71 -0.33 -5.21
N PRO A 153 -22.11 -1.18 -6.07
CA PRO A 153 -20.71 -1.53 -5.95
C PRO A 153 -19.78 -0.31 -6.03
N LEU A 154 -18.65 -0.37 -5.34
CA LEU A 154 -17.59 0.62 -5.49
C LEU A 154 -16.91 0.46 -6.85
N THR A 155 -16.50 1.59 -7.41
CA THR A 155 -15.53 1.60 -8.52
C THR A 155 -14.16 1.14 -8.02
N GLU A 156 -13.26 0.80 -8.94
CA GLU A 156 -11.88 0.44 -8.59
C GLU A 156 -11.16 1.57 -7.84
N LEU A 157 -11.36 2.82 -8.29
CA LEU A 157 -10.79 4.00 -7.64
C LEU A 157 -11.34 4.16 -6.21
N GLU A 158 -12.66 4.08 -6.02
CA GLU A 158 -13.27 4.20 -4.69
C GLU A 158 -12.83 3.06 -3.77
N THR A 159 -12.72 1.83 -4.29
CA THR A 159 -12.21 0.66 -3.54
C THR A 159 -10.78 0.90 -3.09
N ARG A 160 -9.91 1.36 -3.99
CA ARG A 160 -8.51 1.68 -3.70
C ARG A 160 -8.38 2.82 -2.69
N THR A 161 -9.14 3.90 -2.87
CA THR A 161 -9.15 5.03 -1.93
C THR A 161 -9.63 4.60 -0.54
N LEU A 162 -10.66 3.75 -0.47
CA LEU A 162 -11.12 3.20 0.81
C LEU A 162 -10.04 2.35 1.47
N TYR A 163 -9.38 1.46 0.71
CA TYR A 163 -8.32 0.59 1.19
C TYR A 163 -7.13 1.39 1.73
N GLN A 164 -6.64 2.35 0.95
CA GLN A 164 -5.47 3.16 1.30
C GLN A 164 -5.68 4.00 2.56
N ASN A 165 -6.91 4.46 2.82
CA ASN A 165 -7.21 5.31 3.97
C ASN A 165 -7.71 4.54 5.21
N ALA A 166 -8.06 3.26 5.05
CA ALA A 166 -8.51 2.40 6.13
C ALA A 166 -7.46 2.30 7.25
N THR A 167 -7.95 2.17 8.48
CA THR A 167 -7.10 1.97 9.66
C THR A 167 -6.44 0.62 9.61
N ALA A 168 -5.11 0.62 9.73
CA ALA A 168 -4.32 -0.59 9.90
C ALA A 168 -3.41 -0.46 11.13
N VAL A 169 -3.03 -1.61 11.67
CA VAL A 169 -2.02 -1.75 12.72
C VAL A 169 -0.87 -2.61 12.21
N GLU A 170 0.35 -2.19 12.53
CA GLU A 170 1.55 -2.95 12.22
C GLU A 170 1.74 -4.08 13.23
N VAL A 171 1.72 -5.32 12.77
CA VAL A 171 1.85 -6.49 13.67
C VAL A 171 2.71 -7.57 13.02
N PRO A 172 3.40 -8.41 13.81
CA PRO A 172 4.07 -9.57 13.27
C PRO A 172 3.09 -10.50 12.57
N ARG A 173 3.57 -11.19 11.52
CA ARG A 173 2.77 -12.15 10.74
C ARG A 173 2.01 -13.16 11.60
N GLU A 174 2.61 -13.68 12.66
CA GLU A 174 1.95 -14.64 13.55
C GLU A 174 0.80 -14.04 14.38
N VAL A 175 0.80 -12.73 14.63
CA VAL A 175 -0.30 -12.01 15.28
C VAL A 175 -1.41 -11.82 14.26
N HIS A 176 -1.10 -11.36 13.05
CA HIS A 176 -2.06 -11.18 11.97
C HIS A 176 -2.79 -12.48 11.61
N ILE A 177 -2.05 -13.59 11.44
CA ILE A 177 -2.64 -14.93 11.16
C ILE A 177 -3.56 -15.40 12.28
N ALA A 178 -3.25 -15.06 13.53
CA ALA A 178 -4.07 -15.41 14.68
C ALA A 178 -5.37 -14.59 14.76
N GLY A 179 -5.48 -13.51 13.97
CA GLY A 179 -6.68 -12.70 13.85
C GLY A 179 -7.92 -13.49 13.39
N PRO A 180 -9.12 -12.99 13.71
CA PRO A 180 -10.39 -13.62 13.36
C PRO A 180 -10.74 -13.44 11.88
N THR A 181 -10.16 -12.45 11.21
CA THR A 181 -10.46 -12.04 9.84
C THR A 181 -9.40 -12.45 8.82
N TYR A 182 -8.32 -13.12 9.27
CA TYR A 182 -7.23 -13.56 8.39
C TYR A 182 -7.65 -14.71 7.47
N GLY A 183 -7.37 -14.54 6.17
CA GLY A 183 -7.59 -15.57 5.16
C GLY A 183 -9.05 -16.04 5.14
N GLY A 184 -9.26 -17.36 5.09
CA GLY A 184 -10.59 -17.97 5.00
C GLY A 184 -11.46 -17.90 6.26
N LYS A 185 -10.98 -17.28 7.35
CA LYS A 185 -11.75 -17.17 8.61
C LYS A 185 -12.87 -16.12 8.54
N ASN A 186 -12.71 -15.11 7.69
CA ASN A 186 -13.70 -14.05 7.52
C ASN A 186 -14.85 -14.51 6.61
N THR A 187 -15.87 -15.12 7.21
CA THR A 187 -16.99 -15.69 6.45
C THR A 187 -17.90 -14.61 5.84
N PRO A 188 -18.60 -14.87 4.74
CA PRO A 188 -19.55 -13.91 4.17
C PRO A 188 -20.63 -13.41 5.15
N ALA A 189 -21.09 -14.29 6.05
CA ALA A 189 -22.04 -13.93 7.09
C ALA A 189 -21.44 -12.96 8.11
N GLN A 190 -20.18 -13.19 8.52
CA GLN A 190 -19.45 -12.27 9.40
C GLN A 190 -19.25 -10.91 8.73
N ILE A 191 -18.85 -10.88 7.46
CA ILE A 191 -18.65 -9.63 6.70
C ILE A 191 -19.94 -8.81 6.65
N GLN A 192 -21.09 -9.45 6.40
CA GLN A 192 -22.37 -8.75 6.37
C GLN A 192 -22.76 -8.21 7.75
N GLN A 193 -22.55 -9.00 8.80
CA GLN A 193 -22.81 -8.56 10.18
C GLN A 193 -21.91 -7.36 10.55
N ASP A 194 -20.64 -7.40 10.16
CA ASP A 194 -19.65 -6.37 10.46
C ASP A 194 -19.88 -5.09 9.70
N ALA A 195 -20.32 -5.22 8.45
CA ALA A 195 -20.72 -4.07 7.64
C ALA A 195 -21.93 -3.34 8.23
N ALA A 196 -22.85 -4.07 8.88
CA ALA A 196 -24.01 -3.49 9.56
C ALA A 196 -23.66 -2.86 10.92
N ASP A 197 -22.60 -3.30 11.58
CA ASP A 197 -22.11 -2.79 12.86
C ASP A 197 -20.57 -2.70 12.88
N LEU A 198 -20.04 -1.65 12.25
CA LEU A 198 -18.60 -1.39 12.20
C LEU A 198 -18.01 -1.14 13.60
N CYS A 199 -18.79 -0.64 14.54
CA CYS A 199 -18.35 -0.46 15.93
C CYS A 199 -18.12 -1.81 16.60
N GLY A 200 -19.10 -2.71 16.49
CA GLY A 200 -18.98 -4.10 16.94
C GLY A 200 -17.82 -4.83 16.25
N ALA A 201 -17.61 -4.63 14.95
CA ALA A 201 -16.47 -5.20 14.23
C ALA A 201 -15.12 -4.74 14.79
N VAL A 202 -14.94 -3.42 14.98
CA VAL A 202 -13.73 -2.85 15.60
C VAL A 202 -13.50 -3.43 17.00
N CYS A 203 -14.55 -3.51 17.83
CA CYS A 203 -14.44 -4.09 19.17
C CYS A 203 -13.97 -5.54 19.13
N ARG A 204 -14.59 -6.40 18.31
CA ARG A 204 -14.21 -7.81 18.24
C ARG A 204 -12.79 -8.01 17.69
N ASP A 205 -12.42 -7.26 16.66
CA ASP A 205 -11.09 -7.35 16.06
C ASP A 205 -10.01 -6.85 17.03
N THR A 206 -10.25 -5.74 17.75
CA THR A 206 -9.32 -5.23 18.78
C THR A 206 -9.26 -6.12 20.02
N ASP A 207 -10.34 -6.78 20.42
CA ASP A 207 -10.33 -7.76 21.52
C ASP A 207 -9.52 -9.01 21.15
N ALA A 208 -9.67 -9.50 19.92
CA ALA A 208 -8.87 -10.60 19.41
C ALA A 208 -7.39 -10.22 19.29
N LEU A 209 -7.09 -9.02 18.79
CA LEU A 209 -5.73 -8.46 18.75
C LEU A 209 -5.13 -8.40 20.16
N ARG A 210 -5.85 -7.82 21.13
CA ARG A 210 -5.43 -7.70 22.53
C ARG A 210 -5.10 -9.08 23.11
N ALA A 211 -5.99 -10.05 22.93
CA ALA A 211 -5.77 -11.41 23.41
C ALA A 211 -4.55 -12.07 22.76
N ASN A 212 -4.36 -11.88 21.44
CA ASN A 212 -3.26 -12.45 20.69
C ASN A 212 -1.90 -11.86 21.08
N LEU A 213 -1.83 -10.55 21.32
CA LEU A 213 -0.63 -9.84 21.79
C LEU A 213 -0.31 -10.21 23.24
N ASN A 214 -1.27 -10.15 24.16
CA ASN A 214 -1.05 -10.53 25.56
C ASN A 214 -0.57 -11.99 25.70
N LYS A 215 -1.14 -12.91 24.91
CA LYS A 215 -0.72 -14.32 24.89
C LYS A 215 0.75 -14.50 24.47
N ARG A 216 1.30 -13.56 23.70
CA ARG A 216 2.69 -13.56 23.23
C ARG A 216 3.65 -12.79 24.15
N GLY A 217 3.16 -12.27 25.27
CA GLY A 217 3.98 -11.61 26.28
C GLY A 217 4.19 -10.11 26.06
N TYR A 218 3.38 -9.47 25.22
CA TYR A 218 3.42 -8.02 25.06
C TYR A 218 2.96 -7.33 26.35
N ASP A 219 3.53 -6.16 26.61
CA ASP A 219 3.13 -5.32 27.73
C ASP A 219 1.66 -4.88 27.56
N SER A 220 0.80 -5.24 28.52
CA SER A 220 -0.63 -5.00 28.40
C SER A 220 -1.00 -3.52 28.32
N ARG A 221 -0.19 -2.62 28.89
CA ARG A 221 -0.43 -1.17 28.76
C ARG A 221 -0.15 -0.72 27.33
N LEU A 222 0.93 -1.19 26.71
CA LEU A 222 1.22 -0.90 25.30
C LEU A 222 0.13 -1.45 24.36
N VAL A 223 -0.35 -2.67 24.64
CA VAL A 223 -1.47 -3.27 23.90
C VAL A 223 -2.74 -2.41 24.01
N ASP A 224 -3.08 -1.96 25.21
CA ASP A 224 -4.26 -1.11 25.41
C ASP A 224 -4.11 0.27 24.76
N GLU A 225 -2.92 0.86 24.78
CA GLU A 225 -2.60 2.09 24.05
C GLU A 225 -2.77 1.91 22.54
N THR A 226 -2.34 0.78 21.97
CA THR A 226 -2.54 0.46 20.55
C THR A 226 -4.01 0.30 20.19
N VAL A 227 -4.78 -0.42 21.03
CA VAL A 227 -6.24 -0.53 20.84
C VAL A 227 -6.90 0.85 20.87
N GLN A 228 -6.51 1.73 21.81
CA GLN A 228 -7.03 3.10 21.88
C GLN A 228 -6.70 3.90 20.62
N LYS A 229 -5.49 3.78 20.06
CA LYS A 229 -5.11 4.43 18.79
C LYS A 229 -5.96 3.95 17.61
N ILE A 230 -6.26 2.65 17.52
CA ILE A 230 -7.14 2.07 16.50
C ILE A 230 -8.53 2.68 16.61
N VAL A 231 -9.12 2.66 17.81
CA VAL A 231 -10.46 3.20 18.06
C VAL A 231 -10.52 4.69 17.74
N GLU A 232 -9.53 5.48 18.17
CA GLU A 232 -9.52 6.91 17.92
C GLU A 232 -9.33 7.25 16.43
N ARG A 233 -8.48 6.52 15.71
CA ARG A 233 -8.36 6.69 14.27
C ARG A 233 -9.67 6.34 13.55
N ASN A 234 -10.31 5.24 13.93
CA ASN A 234 -11.60 4.84 13.36
C ASN A 234 -12.70 5.88 13.62
N ARG A 235 -12.69 6.56 14.78
CA ARG A 235 -13.56 7.73 15.03
C ARG A 235 -13.23 8.89 14.09
N LYS A 236 -11.96 9.26 13.96
CA LYS A 236 -11.50 10.35 13.09
C LYS A 236 -11.79 10.09 11.60
N ALA A 237 -11.71 8.83 11.18
CA ALA A 237 -12.00 8.39 9.82
C ALA A 237 -13.50 8.19 9.55
N GLY A 238 -14.38 8.36 10.55
CA GLY A 238 -15.83 8.19 10.41
C GLY A 238 -16.30 6.74 10.29
N VAL A 239 -15.44 5.76 10.60
CA VAL A 239 -15.77 4.32 10.60
C VAL A 239 -16.71 3.99 11.77
N ILE A 240 -16.47 4.61 12.93
CA ILE A 240 -17.31 4.46 14.13
C ILE A 240 -17.75 5.85 14.61
N LYS A 241 -19.00 5.95 15.08
CA LYS A 241 -19.65 7.19 15.52
C LYS A 241 -19.55 7.38 17.03
#